data_AF-X1BUS1-F1
#
_entry.id   AF-X1BUS1-F1
#
_cell.length_a   1.000
_cell.length_b   1.000
_cell.length_c   1.000
_cell.angle_alpha   90.00
_cell.angle_beta   90.00
_cell.angle_gamma   90.00
#
_symmetry.space_group_name_H-M   'P 1'
#
loop_
_entity.id
_entity.type
_entity.pdbx_description
1 polymer ?
#
loop_
_entity_poly.entity_id
_entity_poly.type
_entity_poly.pdbx_seq_one_letter_code
_entity_poly.pdbx_strand_id
1 'polypeptide(L)'
;VKLIVNSKNIGYTAAANQSIKLTNSDFLILLNSDTVVFEGSIDRIIEYLKNNTEVGVVGPKIIDPSGNAHLSCRRFPSFKEAAMHVLVGIFWPRNPYTRRYKMMDFDHNKEVKIDWVSGACMGLRKRALDEVGLFDER
;
A
#
# COMPACT_ATOMS: atom_id res chain seq x y z
N VAL A 1 3.96 22.78 -7.21
CA VAL A 1 4.70 21.80 -6.38
C VAL A 1 5.13 22.50 -5.09
N LYS A 2 4.93 21.88 -3.92
CA LYS A 2 5.38 22.39 -2.61
C LYS A 2 6.40 21.41 -2.04
N LEU A 3 7.61 21.89 -1.76
CA LEU A 3 8.69 21.09 -1.16
C LEU A 3 8.73 21.35 0.35
N ILE A 4 8.83 20.29 1.15
CA ILE A 4 9.03 20.35 2.60
C ILE A 4 10.40 19.73 2.89
N VAL A 5 11.32 20.53 3.42
CA VAL A 5 12.69 20.09 3.71
C VAL A 5 12.84 19.85 5.20
N ASN A 6 13.21 18.64 5.59
CA ASN A 6 13.53 18.30 6.97
C ASN A 6 15.03 18.52 7.22
N SER A 7 15.38 19.14 8.36
CA SER A 7 16.77 19.37 8.76
C SER A 7 17.51 18.11 9.23
N LYS A 8 16.76 17.02 9.48
CA LYS A 8 17.26 15.70 9.86
C LYS A 8 16.38 14.61 9.25
N ASN A 9 16.88 13.38 9.19
CA ASN A 9 16.05 12.23 8.83
C ASN A 9 15.06 11.95 9.98
N ILE A 10 13.76 12.06 9.69
CA ILE A 10 12.67 11.81 10.65
C ILE A 10 11.92 10.51 10.36
N GLY A 11 12.35 9.72 9.38
CA GLY A 11 11.64 8.53 8.91
C GLY A 11 10.46 8.84 8.00
N TYR A 12 9.95 7.79 7.35
CA TYR A 12 8.89 7.88 6.33
C TYR A 12 7.55 8.32 6.93
N THR A 13 7.11 7.69 8.01
CA THR A 13 5.77 7.91 8.57
C THR A 13 5.61 9.33 9.12
N ALA A 14 6.62 9.85 9.83
CA ALA A 14 6.63 11.23 10.28
C ALA A 14 6.60 12.24 9.11
N ALA A 15 7.37 11.99 8.04
CA ALA A 15 7.36 12.85 6.85
C ALA A 15 6.02 12.80 6.08
N ALA A 16 5.41 11.62 5.98
CA ALA A 16 4.07 11.45 5.41
C ALA A 16 3.03 12.21 6.25
N ASN A 17 3.07 12.05 7.57
CA ASN A 17 2.16 12.74 8.50
C ASN A 17 2.29 14.28 8.40
N GLN A 18 3.49 14.83 8.25
CA GLN A 18 3.69 16.26 8.00
C GLN A 18 2.91 16.72 6.76
N SER A 19 2.99 15.96 5.67
CA SER A 19 2.31 16.30 4.41
C SER A 19 0.79 16.16 4.53
N ILE A 20 0.31 15.11 5.20
CA ILE A 20 -1.13 14.86 5.45
C ILE A 20 -1.76 15.99 6.26
N LYS A 21 -1.05 16.54 7.25
CA LYS A 21 -1.53 17.65 8.10
C LYS A 21 -1.64 18.98 7.36
N LEU A 22 -1.01 19.12 6.19
CA LEU A 22 -0.92 20.38 5.44
C LEU A 22 -1.95 20.51 4.32
N THR A 23 -2.83 19.53 4.15
CA THR A 23 -3.82 19.50 3.08
C THR A 23 -5.22 19.22 3.63
N ASN A 24 -6.23 19.76 2.95
CA ASN A 24 -7.65 19.56 3.23
C ASN A 24 -8.33 18.71 2.14
N SER A 25 -7.56 18.02 1.29
CA SER A 25 -8.12 17.14 0.26
C SER A 25 -8.84 15.94 0.88
N ASP A 26 -10.01 15.58 0.34
CA ASP A 26 -10.78 14.41 0.76
C ASP A 26 -10.05 13.09 0.49
N PHE A 27 -9.21 13.08 -0.54
CA PHE A 27 -8.41 11.94 -0.97
C PHE A 27 -6.94 12.31 -1.05
N LEU A 28 -6.09 11.39 -0.64
CA LEU A 28 -4.64 11.55 -0.59
C LEU A 28 -4.00 10.38 -1.34
N ILE A 29 -2.95 10.68 -2.11
CA ILE A 29 -2.09 9.65 -2.70
C ILE A 29 -0.75 9.73 -2.00
N LEU A 30 -0.38 8.70 -1.27
CA LEU A 30 1.01 8.49 -0.85
C LEU A 30 1.70 7.66 -1.90
N LEU A 31 2.86 8.13 -2.34
CA LEU A 31 3.61 7.56 -3.44
C LEU A 31 5.10 7.73 -3.19
N ASN A 32 5.86 6.65 -3.36
CA ASN A 32 7.31 6.75 -3.27
C ASN A 32 7.89 7.53 -4.46
N SER A 33 9.03 8.19 -4.23
CA SER A 33 9.72 9.00 -5.24
C SER A 33 10.35 8.21 -6.40
N ASP A 34 10.47 6.90 -6.26
CA ASP A 34 11.06 5.97 -7.23
C ASP A 34 10.02 5.29 -8.12
N THR A 35 8.83 5.88 -8.24
CA THR A 35 7.70 5.32 -8.99
C THR A 35 7.47 6.04 -10.32
N VAL A 36 6.90 5.30 -11.28
CA VAL A 36 6.39 5.85 -12.54
C VAL A 36 4.87 5.65 -12.56
N VAL A 37 4.14 6.75 -12.75
CA VAL A 37 2.67 6.74 -12.79
C VAL A 37 2.21 6.66 -14.24
N PHE A 38 1.46 5.61 -14.59
CA PHE A 38 0.83 5.51 -15.90
C PHE A 38 -0.37 6.45 -16.00
N GLU A 39 -0.63 6.95 -17.19
CA GLU A 39 -1.79 7.80 -17.48
C GLU A 39 -3.10 7.17 -16.97
N GLY A 40 -3.95 7.99 -16.33
CA GLY A 40 -5.21 7.55 -15.74
C GLY A 40 -5.10 6.74 -14.43
N SER A 41 -3.90 6.38 -13.97
CA SER A 41 -3.77 5.50 -12.78
C SER A 41 -4.30 6.17 -11.51
N ILE A 42 -3.97 7.44 -11.30
CA ILE A 42 -4.45 8.20 -10.13
C ILE A 42 -5.95 8.44 -10.25
N ASP A 43 -6.45 8.77 -11.44
CA ASP A 43 -7.88 9.04 -11.67
C ASP A 43 -8.73 7.82 -11.30
N ARG A 44 -8.30 6.61 -11.70
CA ARG A 44 -8.97 5.35 -11.34
C ARG A 44 -8.98 5.08 -9.84
N ILE A 45 -7.89 5.40 -9.14
CA ILE A 45 -7.83 5.29 -7.67
C ILE A 45 -8.85 6.23 -7.01
N ILE A 46 -8.89 7.49 -7.46
CA ILE A 46 -9.82 8.49 -6.94
C ILE A 46 -11.27 8.13 -7.25
N GLU A 47 -11.56 7.69 -8.48
CA GLU A 47 -12.89 7.25 -8.90
C GLU A 47 -13.36 6.05 -8.07
N TYR A 48 -12.48 5.07 -7.84
CA TYR A 48 -12.78 3.94 -6.98
C TYR A 48 -13.15 4.38 -5.56
N LEU A 49 -12.36 5.27 -4.96
CA LEU A 49 -12.66 5.80 -3.62
C LEU A 49 -13.94 6.64 -3.60
N LYS A 50 -14.27 7.37 -4.67
CA LYS A 50 -15.55 8.09 -4.75
C LYS A 50 -16.74 7.14 -4.77
N ASN A 51 -16.63 6.04 -5.52
CA ASN A 51 -17.72 5.07 -5.70
C ASN A 51 -17.88 4.08 -4.53
N ASN A 52 -16.85 3.88 -3.70
CA ASN A 52 -16.85 2.94 -2.58
C ASN A 52 -16.61 3.67 -1.26
N THR A 53 -17.67 4.24 -0.69
CA THR A 53 -17.61 5.19 0.45
C THR A 53 -17.05 4.58 1.75
N GLU A 54 -17.20 3.27 1.92
CA GLU A 54 -16.72 2.48 3.06
C GLU A 54 -15.23 2.15 2.97
N VAL A 55 -14.60 2.32 1.80
CA VAL A 55 -13.17 2.07 1.62
C VAL A 55 -12.36 3.25 2.14
N GLY A 56 -11.49 2.97 3.11
CA GLY A 56 -10.54 3.95 3.67
C GLY A 56 -9.19 3.97 2.96
N VAL A 57 -8.73 2.83 2.44
CA VAL A 57 -7.41 2.68 1.79
C VAL A 57 -7.54 1.78 0.56
N VAL A 58 -6.88 2.15 -0.53
CA VAL A 58 -6.74 1.34 -1.75
C VAL A 58 -5.27 1.26 -2.17
N GLY A 59 -4.82 0.06 -2.50
CA GLY A 59 -3.50 -0.18 -3.07
C GLY A 59 -3.62 -0.52 -4.56
N PRO A 60 -2.98 0.21 -5.48
CA PRO A 60 -3.01 -0.15 -6.88
C PRO A 60 -2.16 -1.39 -7.15
N LYS A 61 -2.43 -2.04 -8.29
CA LYS A 61 -1.49 -3.01 -8.87
C LYS A 61 -0.20 -2.28 -9.23
N ILE A 62 0.91 -2.72 -8.67
CA ILE A 62 2.24 -2.23 -9.02
C ILE A 62 2.84 -3.22 -10.00
N ILE A 63 3.50 -2.71 -11.05
CA ILE A 63 4.25 -3.54 -12.00
C ILE A 63 5.72 -3.19 -11.95
N ASP A 64 6.57 -4.19 -12.16
CA ASP A 64 8.00 -3.97 -12.34
C ASP A 64 8.31 -3.43 -13.76
N PRO A 65 9.55 -2.98 -14.03
CA PRO A 65 9.93 -2.50 -15.36
C PRO A 65 9.81 -3.54 -16.49
N SER A 66 9.70 -4.83 -16.15
CA SER A 66 9.47 -5.91 -17.12
C SER A 66 7.97 -6.18 -17.35
N GLY A 67 7.07 -5.42 -16.71
CA GLY A 67 5.63 -5.55 -16.82
C GLY A 67 5.02 -6.61 -15.90
N ASN A 68 5.79 -7.28 -15.05
CA ASN A 68 5.25 -8.28 -14.13
C ASN A 68 4.61 -7.63 -12.91
N ALA A 69 3.56 -8.24 -12.37
CA ALA A 69 2.95 -7.78 -11.13
C ALA A 69 3.93 -7.89 -9.96
N HIS A 70 4.15 -6.78 -9.26
CA HIS A 70 4.82 -6.76 -7.98
C HIS A 70 3.85 -7.21 -6.88
N LEU A 71 4.33 -8.00 -5.92
CA LEU A 71 3.50 -8.48 -4.80
C LEU A 71 3.33 -7.37 -3.75
N SER A 72 2.50 -6.38 -4.08
CA SER A 72 2.23 -5.17 -3.29
C SER A 72 1.13 -5.32 -2.24
N CYS A 73 0.56 -6.52 -2.07
CA CYS A 73 -0.46 -6.82 -1.08
C CYS A 73 -0.20 -8.16 -0.39
N ARG A 74 -0.70 -8.30 0.85
CA ARG A 74 -0.57 -9.53 1.65
C ARG A 74 -1.81 -9.81 2.47
N ARG A 75 -1.94 -11.08 2.87
CA ARG A 75 -2.87 -11.50 3.92
C ARG A 75 -2.20 -11.41 5.28
N PHE A 76 -2.98 -11.21 6.33
CA PHE A 76 -2.46 -11.33 7.69
C PHE A 76 -2.13 -12.80 7.95
N PRO A 77 -0.88 -13.14 8.27
CA PRO A 77 -0.51 -14.54 8.44
C PRO A 77 -1.00 -15.04 9.79
N SER A 78 -1.52 -16.27 9.83
CA SER A 78 -1.57 -17.04 11.07
C SER A 78 -0.15 -17.34 11.58
N PHE A 79 0.00 -17.62 12.87
CA PHE A 79 1.31 -18.00 13.43
C PHE A 79 1.99 -19.14 12.66
N LYS A 80 1.21 -20.16 12.26
CA LYS A 80 1.71 -21.27 11.45
C LYS A 80 2.19 -20.81 10.07
N GLU A 81 1.41 -19.96 9.39
CA GLU A 81 1.80 -19.43 8.08
C GLU A 81 3.05 -18.56 8.18
N ALA A 82 3.15 -17.71 9.21
CA ALA A 82 4.33 -16.89 9.45
C ALA A 82 5.57 -17.75 9.69
N ALA A 83 5.48 -18.73 10.60
CA ALA A 83 6.59 -19.64 10.91
C ALA A 83 7.04 -20.42 9.67
N MET A 84 6.10 -21.01 8.93
CA MET A 84 6.44 -21.75 7.71
C MET A 84 6.97 -20.83 6.61
N HIS A 85 6.41 -19.63 6.44
CA HIS A 85 6.94 -18.67 5.49
C HIS A 85 8.41 -18.33 5.77
N VAL A 86 8.76 -18.12 7.04
CA VAL A 86 10.13 -17.79 7.45
C VAL A 86 11.07 -19.00 7.31
N LEU A 87 10.67 -20.17 7.81
CA LEU A 87 11.55 -21.34 7.88
C LEU A 87 11.77 -22.01 6.52
N VAL A 88 10.70 -22.18 5.72
CA VAL A 88 10.78 -22.92 4.46
C VAL A 88 10.78 -22.00 3.23
N GLY A 89 10.42 -20.72 3.38
CA GLY A 89 10.32 -19.79 2.25
C GLY A 89 11.66 -19.49 1.57
N ILE A 90 12.78 -19.67 2.26
CA ILE A 90 14.12 -19.50 1.69
C ILE A 90 14.43 -20.61 0.67
N PHE A 91 14.12 -21.86 1.01
CA PHE A 91 14.44 -23.03 0.17
C PHE A 91 13.31 -23.41 -0.79
N TRP A 92 12.06 -23.08 -0.46
CA TRP A 92 10.90 -23.32 -1.30
C TRP A 92 10.01 -22.07 -1.39
N PRO A 93 10.40 -21.05 -2.19
CA PRO A 93 9.72 -19.75 -2.23
C PRO A 93 8.24 -19.78 -2.65
N ARG A 94 7.79 -20.88 -3.27
CA ARG A 94 6.41 -21.09 -3.73
C ARG A 94 5.63 -22.11 -2.87
N ASN A 95 6.11 -22.43 -1.66
CA ASN A 95 5.37 -23.31 -0.75
C ASN A 95 3.97 -22.75 -0.45
N PRO A 96 3.00 -23.61 -0.07
CA PRO A 96 1.60 -23.20 0.12
C PRO A 96 1.41 -22.02 1.10
N TYR A 97 2.19 -21.96 2.18
CA TYR A 97 2.11 -20.90 3.19
C TYR A 97 2.59 -19.55 2.64
N THR A 98 3.71 -19.55 1.91
CA THR A 98 4.25 -18.34 1.29
C THR A 98 3.36 -17.85 0.16
N ARG A 99 2.85 -18.78 -0.66
CA ARG A 99 1.94 -18.47 -1.77
C ARG A 99 0.69 -17.76 -1.26
N ARG A 100 0.11 -18.26 -0.17
CA ARG A 100 -1.07 -17.69 0.48
C ARG A 100 -0.78 -16.35 1.16
N TYR A 101 0.31 -16.26 1.93
CA TYR A 101 0.69 -15.02 2.62
C TYR A 101 0.95 -13.87 1.64
N LYS A 102 1.70 -14.14 0.56
CA LYS A 102 2.04 -13.17 -0.50
C LYS A 102 0.95 -13.00 -1.56
N MET A 103 -0.23 -13.60 -1.38
CA MET A 103 -1.36 -13.54 -2.32
C MET A 103 -1.01 -13.97 -3.76
N MET A 104 -0.03 -14.86 -3.95
CA MET A 104 0.34 -15.41 -5.27
C MET A 104 -0.69 -16.41 -5.82
N ASP A 105 -1.77 -16.64 -5.08
CA ASP A 105 -2.91 -17.47 -5.40
C ASP A 105 -4.10 -16.69 -5.97
N PHE A 106 -3.93 -15.39 -6.19
CA PHE A 106 -4.96 -14.48 -6.68
C PHE A 106 -4.59 -13.86 -8.03
N ASP A 107 -5.61 -13.56 -8.84
CA ASP A 107 -5.45 -12.82 -10.09
C ASP A 107 -5.35 -11.32 -9.81
N HIS A 108 -4.14 -10.78 -9.84
CA HIS A 108 -3.84 -9.38 -9.55
C HIS A 108 -4.46 -8.36 -10.54
N ASN A 109 -5.23 -8.80 -11.54
CA ASN A 109 -6.05 -7.90 -12.37
C ASN A 109 -7.47 -7.70 -11.83
N LYS A 110 -7.82 -8.37 -10.72
CA LYS A 110 -9.11 -8.23 -10.07
C LYS A 110 -8.99 -7.44 -8.78
N GLU A 111 -10.09 -6.80 -8.40
CA GLU A 111 -10.23 -6.17 -7.09
C GLU A 111 -10.39 -7.23 -6.00
N VAL A 112 -9.77 -7.00 -4.85
CA VAL A 112 -9.88 -7.88 -3.70
C VAL A 112 -9.65 -7.12 -2.40
N LYS A 113 -10.35 -7.55 -1.35
CA LYS A 113 -10.06 -7.08 0.01
C LYS A 113 -8.74 -7.69 0.47
N ILE A 114 -7.84 -6.83 0.94
CA ILE A 114 -6.51 -7.22 1.43
C ILE A 114 -6.35 -6.82 2.89
N ASP A 115 -5.50 -7.52 3.61
CA ASP A 115 -5.21 -7.21 5.02
C ASP A 115 -4.04 -6.23 5.14
N TRP A 116 -3.13 -6.24 4.15
CA TRP A 116 -1.94 -5.41 4.15
C TRP A 116 -1.66 -4.87 2.75
N VAL A 117 -1.46 -3.55 2.67
CA VAL A 117 -1.08 -2.81 1.47
C VAL A 117 0.36 -2.33 1.58
N SER A 118 1.12 -2.42 0.50
CA SER A 118 2.47 -1.88 0.43
C SER A 118 2.45 -0.36 0.51
N GLY A 119 3.37 0.21 1.29
CA GLY A 119 3.56 1.65 1.39
C GLY A 119 4.08 2.32 0.10
N ALA A 120 4.42 1.54 -0.94
CA ALA A 120 4.94 2.07 -2.20
C ALA A 120 3.94 3.00 -2.93
N CYS A 121 2.66 2.67 -2.87
CA CYS A 121 1.58 3.54 -3.32
C CYS A 121 0.29 3.21 -2.56
N MET A 122 -0.35 4.22 -1.98
CA MET A 122 -1.63 4.09 -1.29
C MET A 122 -2.54 5.28 -1.63
N GLY A 123 -3.76 4.98 -2.07
CA GLY A 123 -4.86 5.94 -2.07
C GLY A 123 -5.58 5.90 -0.73
N LEU A 124 -5.72 7.04 -0.06
CA LEU A 124 -6.27 7.16 1.28
C LEU A 124 -7.46 8.11 1.26
N ARG A 125 -8.52 7.76 1.99
CA ARG A 125 -9.60 8.69 2.33
C ARG A 125 -9.21 9.46 3.58
N LYS A 126 -9.27 10.79 3.52
CA LYS A 126 -8.92 11.67 4.65
C LYS A 126 -9.76 11.36 5.89
N ARG A 127 -11.07 11.19 5.72
CA ARG A 127 -11.98 10.80 6.80
C ARG A 127 -11.56 9.52 7.52
N ALA A 128 -11.04 8.51 6.80
CA ALA A 128 -10.59 7.28 7.43
C ALA A 128 -9.39 7.54 8.36
N LEU A 129 -8.45 8.39 7.95
CA LEU A 129 -7.33 8.82 8.80
C LEU A 129 -7.79 9.65 10.00
N ASP A 130 -8.85 10.44 9.86
CA ASP A 130 -9.42 11.21 10.96
C ASP A 130 -10.10 10.31 12.00
N GLU A 131 -10.65 9.16 11.57
CA GLU A 131 -11.28 8.16 12.44
C GLU A 131 -10.26 7.23 13.13
N VAL A 132 -9.23 6.74 12.42
CA VAL A 132 -8.26 5.76 12.96
C VAL A 132 -6.96 6.37 13.47
N GLY A 133 -6.70 7.63 13.14
CA GLY A 133 -5.44 8.30 13.40
C GLY A 133 -4.46 8.21 12.22
N LEU A 134 -3.34 8.93 12.38
CA LEU A 134 -2.25 8.97 11.42
C LEU A 134 -1.30 7.77 11.60
N PHE A 135 -0.28 7.67 10.72
CA PHE A 135 0.72 6.62 10.84
C PHE A 135 1.49 6.74 12.16
N ASP A 136 1.86 5.58 12.74
CA ASP A 136 2.75 5.56 13.89
C ASP A 136 4.13 6.11 13.51
N GLU A 137 4.65 7.01 14.33
CA GLU A 137 5.94 7.70 14.13
C GLU A 137 7.08 7.04 14.95
N ARG A 138 6.78 5.98 15.71
CA ARG A 138 7.73 5.30 16.63
C ARG A 138 8.37 4.04 16.02
#